data_AF-A0A7J4SA42-F1
#
_entry.id   AF-A0A7J4SA42-F1
#
_cell.length_a   1.000
_cell.length_b   1.000
_cell.length_c   1.000
_cell.angle_alpha   90.00
_cell.angle_beta   90.00
_cell.angle_gamma   90.00
#
_symmetry.space_group_name_H-M   'P 1'
#
loop_
_entity.id
_entity.type
_entity.pdbx_description
1 polymer ?
#
loop_
_entity_poly.entity_id
_entity_poly.type
_entity_poly.pdbx_seq_one_letter_code
_entity_poly.pdbx_strand_id
1 'polypeptide(L)' 'MQPARSIKRQPALHMFASEYGESTLSEKGSGEFDPSFVITKIGSRVNRVVVAGLLERIEGRDVANG' A
#
# COMPACT_ATOMS: atom_id res chain seq x y z
N MET A 1 -5.17 -12.92 26.39
CA MET A 1 -4.20 -12.46 25.39
C MET A 1 -4.55 -13.17 24.08
N GLN A 2 -5.18 -12.49 23.12
CA GLN A 2 -5.49 -13.12 21.82
C GLN A 2 -4.15 -13.44 21.13
N PRO A 3 -3.99 -14.63 20.53
CA PRO A 3 -2.77 -14.96 19.82
C PRO A 3 -2.55 -13.92 18.72
N ALA A 4 -1.32 -13.41 18.61
CA ALA A 4 -0.95 -12.49 17.53
C ALA A 4 -1.32 -13.17 16.20
N ARG A 5 -2.31 -12.60 15.50
CA ARG A 5 -2.76 -13.11 14.21
C ARG A 5 -1.55 -13.06 13.28
N SER A 6 -1.01 -14.22 12.93
CA SER A 6 0.10 -14.30 11.97
C SER A 6 -0.42 -13.84 10.61
N ILE A 7 -0.12 -12.59 10.26
CA ILE A 7 -0.49 -12.00 8.97
C ILE A 7 0.48 -12.57 7.93
N LYS A 8 -0.06 -13.37 7.01
CA LYS A 8 0.73 -13.87 5.88
C LYS A 8 1.08 -12.72 4.94
N ARG A 9 2.34 -12.69 4.49
CA ARG A 9 2.82 -11.74 3.47
C ARG A 9 2.04 -11.93 2.17
N GLN A 10 1.50 -10.85 1.63
CA GLN A 10 0.80 -10.84 0.35
C GLN A 10 1.75 -10.53 -0.82
N PRO A 11 1.50 -11.11 -2.01
CA PRO A 11 2.24 -10.78 -3.21
C PRO A 11 1.97 -9.34 -3.64
N ALA A 12 2.88 -8.77 -4.44
CA ALA A 12 2.63 -7.49 -5.07
C ALA A 12 1.85 -7.69 -6.37
N LEU A 13 0.83 -6.86 -6.61
CA LEU A 13 -0.01 -6.91 -7.80
C LEU A 13 0.42 -5.83 -8.81
N HIS A 14 0.39 -6.15 -10.10
CA HIS A 14 0.48 -5.12 -11.13
C HIS A 14 -0.81 -4.31 -11.15
N MET A 15 -0.69 -2.98 -11.11
CA MET A 15 -1.82 -2.06 -11.07
C MET A 15 -1.49 -0.80 -11.85
N PHE A 16 -2.45 -0.27 -12.60
CA PHE A 16 -2.29 1.03 -13.25
C PHE A 16 -2.37 2.16 -12.22
N ALA A 17 -1.60 3.23 -12.45
CA ALA A 17 -1.64 4.42 -11.59
C ALA A 17 -3.06 5.04 -11.51
N SER A 18 -3.81 4.99 -12.60
CA SER A 18 -5.21 5.44 -12.65
C SER A 18 -6.12 4.61 -11.75
N GLU A 19 -5.98 3.28 -11.77
CA GLU A 19 -6.77 2.40 -10.90
C GLU A 19 -6.49 2.68 -9.42
N TYR A 20 -5.23 2.88 -9.05
CA TYR A 20 -4.86 3.26 -7.70
C TYR A 20 -5.44 4.64 -7.33
N GLY A 21 -5.28 5.65 -8.19
CA GLY A 21 -5.78 7.00 -7.93
C GLY A 21 -7.32 7.10 -7.85
N GLU A 22 -8.03 6.20 -8.52
CA GLU A 22 -9.49 6.08 -8.45
C GLU A 22 -9.99 5.33 -7.20
N SER A 23 -9.10 4.67 -6.47
CA SER A 23 -9.43 3.89 -5.28
C SER A 23 -9.47 4.80 -4.05
N THR A 24 -10.65 5.03 -3.49
CA THR A 24 -10.84 5.99 -2.38
C THR A 24 -10.92 5.35 -1.00
N LEU A 25 -11.23 4.06 -0.94
CA LEU A 25 -11.42 3.35 0.33
C LEU A 25 -10.09 2.77 0.81
N SER A 26 -9.63 3.24 1.97
CA SER A 26 -8.49 2.68 2.67
C SER A 26 -8.96 1.91 3.91
N GLU A 27 -8.45 0.69 4.10
CA GLU A 27 -8.77 -0.16 5.25
C GLU A 27 -7.47 -0.50 5.99
N LYS A 28 -7.37 -0.09 7.25
CA LYS A 28 -6.27 -0.45 8.14
C LYS A 28 -6.82 -1.28 9.30
N GLY A 29 -6.13 -2.38 9.62
CA GLY A 29 -6.50 -3.20 10.78
C GLY A 29 -6.25 -2.46 12.11
N SER A 30 -6.83 -2.97 13.19
CA SER A 30 -6.73 -2.36 14.53
C SER A 30 -5.37 -2.59 15.20
N GLY A 31 -4.57 -3.54 14.71
CA GLY A 31 -3.24 -3.83 15.22
C GLY A 31 -2.20 -2.81 14.76
N GLU A 32 -1.20 -2.55 15.60
CA GLU A 32 -0.07 -1.65 15.30
C GLU A 32 0.67 -2.06 14.02
N PHE A 33 0.77 -3.37 13.77
CA PHE A 33 1.48 -3.97 12.64
C PHE A 33 0.54 -4.48 11.54
N ASP A 34 -0.75 -4.15 11.60
CA ASP A 34 -1.69 -4.63 10.59
C ASP A 34 -1.45 -3.94 9.24
N PRO A 35 -1.46 -4.70 8.14
CA PRO A 35 -1.30 -4.13 6.80
C PRO A 35 -2.44 -3.16 6.50
N SER A 36 -2.08 -2.05 5.86
CA SER A 36 -3.04 -1.12 5.27
C SER A 36 -3.37 -1.54 3.85
N PHE A 37 -4.62 -1.39 3.47
CA PHE A 37 -5.11 -1.77 2.16
C PHE A 37 -5.79 -0.61 1.49
N VAL A 38 -5.67 -0.57 0.16
CA VAL A 38 -6.54 0.20 -0.70
C VAL A 38 -7.52 -0.75 -1.36
N ILE A 39 -8.80 -0.37 -1.39
CA ILE A 39 -9.87 -1.14 -2.04
C ILE A 39 -10.15 -0.49 -3.39
N THR A 40 -9.99 -1.26 -4.46
CA THR A 40 -10.30 -0.79 -5.81
C THR A 40 -11.79 -0.65 -6.03
N LYS A 41 -12.20 0.06 -7.10
CA LYS A 41 -13.62 0.21 -7.46
C LYS A 41 -14.36 -1.12 -7.67
N ILE A 42 -13.65 -2.17 -8.07
CA ILE A 42 -14.21 -3.54 -8.24
C ILE A 42 -14.15 -4.37 -6.94
N GLY A 43 -13.70 -3.78 -5.83
CA GLY A 43 -13.64 -4.42 -4.52
C GLY A 43 -12.35 -5.20 -4.24
N SER A 44 -11.33 -5.11 -5.10
CA SER A 44 -10.05 -5.80 -4.87
C SER A 44 -9.29 -5.13 -3.72
N ARG A 45 -8.88 -5.93 -2.74
CA ARG A 45 -8.13 -5.48 -1.56
C ARG A 45 -6.63 -5.61 -1.79
N VAL A 46 -5.91 -4.48 -1.87
CA VAL A 46 -4.50 -4.44 -2.29
C VAL A 46 -3.62 -3.77 -1.23
N ASN A 47 -2.59 -4.48 -0.76
CA ASN A 47 -1.59 -3.96 0.19
C ASN A 47 -0.26 -3.59 -0.49
N ARG A 48 0.06 -4.27 -1.61
CA ARG A 48 1.34 -4.16 -2.31
C ARG A 48 1.10 -4.08 -3.80
N VAL A 49 1.75 -3.11 -4.44
CA VAL A 49 1.67 -2.90 -5.89
C VAL A 49 3.05 -2.86 -6.50
N VAL A 50 3.14 -3.34 -7.73
CA VAL A 50 4.24 -3.03 -8.65
C VAL A 50 3.63 -2.12 -9.71
N VAL A 51 4.26 -0.95 -9.86
CA VAL A 51 3.87 0.07 -10.84
C VAL A 51 5.06 0.36 -11.75
N ALA A 52 4.80 0.80 -12.97
CA ALA A 52 5.80 1.23 -13.93
C ALA A 52 5.38 2.57 -14.54
N GLY A 53 6.35 3.46 -14.78
CA GLY A 53 6.11 4.79 -15.32
C GLY A 53 7.40 5.53 -15.62
N LEU A 54 7.28 6.73 -16.19
CA LEU A 54 8.40 7.63 -16.44
C LEU A 54 8.76 8.39 -15.15
N LEU A 55 10.05 8.49 -14.84
CA LEU A 55 10.52 9.32 -13.74
C LEU A 55 10.58 10.78 -14.20
N GLU A 56 9.60 11.59 -13.80
CA GLU A 56 9.52 13.00 -14.21
C GLU A 56 10.28 13.95 -13.27
N ARG A 57 10.28 13.65 -11.97
CA ARG A 57 10.89 14.50 -10.94
C ARG A 57 11.36 13.66 -9.75
N ILE A 58 12.51 14.05 -9.19
CA ILE A 58 13.05 13.48 -7.95
C ILE A 58 13.13 14.60 -6.92
N GLU A 59 12.45 14.45 -5.79
CA GLU A 59 12.61 15.31 -4.62
C GLU A 59 13.54 14.63 -3.62
N GLY A 60 14.72 15.19 -3.41
CA GLY A 60 15.60 14.76 -2.33
C GLY A 60 15.00 15.16 -0.98
N ARG A 61 15.12 14.29 0.02
CA ARG A 61 14.91 14.67 1.42
C ARG A 61 16.24 15.04 2.04
N ASP A 62 16.30 16.21 2.67
CA ASP A 62 17.38 16.50 3.61
C ASP A 62 17.21 15.58 4.83
N VAL A 63 18.05 14.55 4.90
CA VAL A 63 18.30 13.85 6.15
C VAL A 63 19.33 14.67 6.90
N ALA A 64 18.87 15.44 7.89
CA ALA A 64 19.78 15.94 8.92
C ALA A 64 20.37 14.71 9.61
N ASN A 65 21.57 14.31 9.18
CA ASN A 65 22.39 13.38 9.93
C ASN A 65 22.59 14.03 11.30
N GLY A 66 22.10 13.35 12.34
CA GLY A 66 22.25 13.79 13.73
C GLY A 66 23.71 13.96 14.13
#